data_AF-A0A383V4T8-F1
#
_entry.id   AF-A0A383V4T8-F1
#
_cell.length_a   1.000
_cell.length_b   1.000
_cell.length_c   1.000
_cell.angle_alpha   90.00
_cell.angle_beta   90.00
_cell.angle_gamma   90.00
#
_symmetry.space_group_name_H-M   'P 1'
#
loop_
_entity.id
_entity.type
_entity.pdbx_description
1 polymer ?
#
loop_
_entity_poly.entity_id
_entity_poly.type
_entity_poly.pdbx_seq_one_letter_code
_entity_poly.pdbx_strand_id
1 'polypeptide(L)'
;MISLRRCSGAGTAPSYCWSSRQQQTVNLSSRLQLPQRHITCRDGVAGPAAADIVSTILDKVQGTDGGISLQPEQKREVDALISQLEAAGRSQQPRPMQNPLLFGNYNVAYTSSGDDQRGQPAGGRFRGRLGRLLFQTTGVFQSVLQPDIATNKVTFKLFGVLPGAVGLRGTVVPVQAGQPHGRGTAGEGDTVRVLFEPPVLSLGSGLHFRIGPPSSVQLSTPYLDERVRLGRGSRGSLFVFTRGGAADKAGMDQVGIQPSTKSGVAWLTAALLGMLAGGWGLWSTGLLAARLLAGSVWLVAALLLAVLQQGGIVRDDDDIKRVQEMTRQQQQQQREAAAAAKAAAAQQAQAAAGQAEVTAASAAVSSAAAA
;
A
#
# COMPACT_ATOMS: atom_id res chain seq x y z
N MET A 1 -43.93 -24.33 -13.76
CA MET A 1 -43.96 -25.62 -13.03
C MET A 1 -42.79 -26.45 -13.51
N ILE A 2 -41.77 -26.61 -12.68
CA ILE A 2 -40.51 -27.29 -13.00
C ILE A 2 -40.45 -28.54 -12.13
N SER A 3 -40.33 -29.70 -12.78
CA SER A 3 -40.30 -31.01 -12.14
C SER A 3 -38.88 -31.35 -11.72
N LEU A 4 -38.66 -31.53 -10.41
CA LEU A 4 -37.40 -31.98 -9.83
C LEU A 4 -37.45 -33.50 -9.64
N ARG A 5 -36.54 -34.23 -10.28
CA ARG A 5 -36.24 -35.63 -9.90
C ARG A 5 -34.89 -35.68 -9.19
N ARG A 6 -34.90 -36.28 -7.99
CA ARG A 6 -33.71 -36.71 -7.23
C ARG A 6 -33.16 -37.98 -7.87
N CYS A 7 -31.85 -38.03 -8.10
CA CYS A 7 -31.10 -39.26 -8.22
C CYS A 7 -30.26 -39.45 -6.95
N SER A 8 -30.48 -40.56 -6.26
CA SER A 8 -29.68 -41.04 -5.12
C SER A 8 -28.48 -41.82 -5.63
N GLY A 9 -27.27 -41.41 -5.25
CA GLY A 9 -26.02 -42.16 -5.47
C GLY A 9 -24.95 -41.63 -4.53
N ALA A 10 -24.29 -42.53 -3.80
CA ALA A 10 -23.43 -42.23 -2.67
C ALA A 10 -22.09 -41.61 -3.06
N GLY A 11 -21.64 -40.64 -2.25
CA GLY A 11 -20.24 -40.36 -1.93
C GLY A 11 -19.29 -39.97 -3.07
N THR A 12 -19.24 -38.68 -3.41
CA THR A 12 -18.06 -37.81 -3.67
C THR A 12 -18.51 -36.55 -4.45
N ALA A 13 -17.80 -35.44 -4.26
CA ALA A 13 -18.23 -34.07 -4.54
C ALA A 13 -18.64 -33.79 -6.02
N PRO A 14 -19.61 -32.89 -6.26
CA PRO A 14 -20.15 -32.63 -7.60
C PRO A 14 -19.17 -31.82 -8.47
N SER A 15 -18.72 -32.42 -9.57
CA SER A 15 -18.02 -31.76 -10.67
C SER A 15 -19.06 -31.20 -11.65
N TYR A 16 -19.02 -29.90 -11.93
CA TYR A 16 -19.91 -29.27 -12.91
C TYR A 16 -19.29 -29.38 -14.31
N CYS A 17 -19.84 -30.23 -15.17
CA CYS A 17 -19.53 -30.28 -16.60
C CYS A 17 -20.57 -29.46 -17.37
N TRP A 18 -20.16 -28.33 -17.94
CA TRP A 18 -20.93 -27.60 -18.95
C TRP A 18 -20.77 -28.31 -20.30
N SER A 19 -21.87 -28.80 -20.86
CA SER A 19 -21.92 -29.37 -22.21
C SER A 19 -22.96 -28.58 -23.02
N SER A 20 -22.49 -27.62 -23.82
CA SER A 20 -23.28 -27.03 -24.90
C SER A 20 -23.41 -28.04 -26.04
N ARG A 21 -24.64 -28.44 -26.37
CA ARG A 21 -24.91 -29.21 -27.59
C ARG A 21 -26.25 -28.81 -28.18
N GLN A 22 -26.24 -27.75 -28.98
CA GLN A 22 -27.05 -27.69 -30.19
C GLN A 22 -26.13 -28.12 -31.33
N GLN A 23 -26.47 -29.20 -32.02
CA GLN A 23 -26.69 -29.12 -33.46
C GLN A 23 -27.27 -30.44 -34.01
N GLN A 24 -28.22 -30.20 -34.88
CA GLN A 24 -29.07 -31.11 -35.64
C GLN A 24 -28.30 -32.24 -36.33
N THR A 25 -28.94 -33.40 -36.31
CA THR A 25 -28.71 -34.51 -37.22
C THR A 25 -29.05 -34.11 -38.64
N VAL A 26 -28.07 -34.15 -39.56
CA VAL A 26 -28.33 -34.43 -40.97
C VAL A 26 -27.34 -35.51 -41.41
N ASN A 27 -27.92 -36.64 -41.78
CA ASN A 27 -27.26 -37.82 -42.29
C ASN A 27 -27.08 -37.62 -43.80
N LEU A 28 -25.85 -37.67 -44.32
CA LEU A 28 -25.59 -37.86 -45.75
C LEU A 28 -24.20 -38.46 -45.95
N SER A 29 -24.23 -39.75 -46.31
CA SER A 29 -23.12 -40.56 -46.78
C SER A 29 -22.44 -39.93 -47.99
N SER A 30 -21.11 -39.89 -48.02
CA SER A 30 -20.28 -40.08 -49.23
C SER A 30 -18.79 -40.10 -48.89
N ARG A 31 -18.12 -41.14 -49.38
CA ARG A 31 -16.68 -41.43 -49.25
C ARG A 31 -15.83 -40.35 -49.92
N LEU A 32 -14.85 -39.83 -49.19
CA LEU A 32 -13.58 -39.30 -49.70
C LEU A 32 -12.57 -39.36 -48.54
N GLN A 33 -11.81 -40.45 -48.47
CA GLN A 33 -10.70 -40.62 -47.54
C GLN A 33 -9.52 -39.75 -48.00
N LEU A 34 -9.38 -38.58 -47.38
CA LEU A 34 -8.13 -37.80 -47.39
C LEU A 34 -7.20 -38.35 -46.30
N PRO A 35 -5.88 -38.43 -46.55
CA PRO A 35 -4.93 -38.94 -45.57
C PRO A 35 -4.94 -38.05 -44.33
N GLN A 36 -5.36 -38.61 -43.20
CA GLN A 36 -5.18 -37.99 -41.89
C GLN A 36 -3.68 -37.90 -41.61
N ARG A 37 -3.10 -36.72 -41.89
CA ARG A 37 -1.89 -36.31 -41.20
C ARG A 37 -2.27 -36.17 -39.74
N HIS A 38 -1.83 -37.12 -38.92
CA HIS A 38 -1.71 -36.96 -37.48
C HIS A 38 -0.84 -35.72 -37.22
N ILE A 39 -1.48 -34.57 -37.08
CA ILE A 39 -0.89 -33.44 -36.38
C ILE A 39 -1.04 -33.83 -34.91
N THR A 40 -0.03 -34.52 -34.37
CA THR A 40 0.20 -34.46 -32.93
C THR A 40 0.48 -33.01 -32.63
N CYS A 41 -0.52 -32.27 -32.14
CA CYS A 41 -0.27 -31.06 -31.39
C CYS A 41 0.63 -31.49 -30.23
N ARG A 42 1.92 -31.26 -30.43
CA ARG A 42 2.99 -31.34 -29.45
C ARG A 42 2.42 -30.76 -28.16
N ASP A 43 2.42 -31.55 -27.10
CA ASP A 43 2.14 -31.08 -25.74
C ASP A 43 3.04 -29.87 -25.49
N GLY A 44 2.51 -28.68 -25.74
CA GLY A 44 3.10 -27.46 -25.26
C GLY A 44 3.02 -27.60 -23.76
N VAL A 45 4.17 -27.81 -23.12
CA VAL A 45 4.28 -27.82 -21.66
C VAL A 45 3.59 -26.56 -21.18
N ALA A 46 2.35 -26.71 -20.68
CA ALA A 46 1.64 -25.63 -20.04
C ALA A 46 2.56 -25.17 -18.90
N GLY A 47 2.94 -23.90 -18.92
CA GLY A 47 3.73 -23.33 -17.83
C GLY A 47 3.06 -23.62 -16.48
N PRO A 48 3.83 -23.60 -15.37
CA PRO A 48 3.27 -23.87 -14.05
C PRO A 48 2.05 -22.98 -13.79
N ALA A 49 1.02 -23.53 -13.13
CA ALA A 49 -0.17 -22.76 -12.80
C ALA A 49 0.23 -21.59 -11.88
N ALA A 50 -0.48 -20.46 -11.98
CA ALA A 50 -0.17 -19.28 -11.17
C ALA A 50 -0.09 -19.59 -9.66
N ALA A 51 -0.93 -20.49 -9.16
CA ALA A 51 -0.90 -20.95 -7.77
C ALA A 51 0.40 -21.67 -7.38
N ASP A 52 1.00 -22.44 -8.29
CA ASP A 52 2.27 -23.15 -8.06
C ASP A 52 3.43 -22.16 -8.03
N ILE A 53 3.40 -21.14 -8.90
CA ILE A 53 4.36 -20.03 -8.90
C ILE A 53 4.28 -19.27 -7.57
N VAL A 54 3.07 -18.94 -7.10
CA VAL A 54 2.86 -18.29 -5.80
C VAL A 54 3.44 -19.11 -4.65
N SER A 55 3.15 -20.41 -4.60
CA SER A 55 3.70 -21.30 -3.57
C SER A 55 5.24 -21.32 -3.61
N THR A 56 5.82 -21.46 -4.80
CA THR A 56 7.28 -21.46 -4.98
C THR A 56 7.93 -20.15 -4.52
N ILE A 57 7.32 -19.00 -4.83
CA ILE A 57 7.80 -17.69 -4.37
C ILE A 57 7.76 -17.62 -2.85
N LEU A 58 6.63 -18.00 -2.24
CA LEU A 58 6.42 -17.90 -0.79
C LEU A 58 7.39 -18.79 -0.01
N ASP A 59 7.64 -20.01 -0.48
CA ASP A 59 8.60 -20.92 0.13
C ASP A 59 10.03 -20.37 0.07
N LYS A 60 10.42 -19.76 -1.05
CA LYS A 60 11.76 -19.17 -1.22
C LYS A 60 11.99 -17.93 -0.35
N VAL A 61 10.96 -17.12 -0.11
CA VAL A 61 11.12 -15.85 0.64
C VAL A 61 10.87 -16.02 2.13
N GLN A 62 10.34 -17.17 2.56
CA GLN A 62 10.10 -17.46 3.97
C GLN A 62 11.39 -17.36 4.80
N GLY A 63 11.33 -16.60 5.89
CA GLY A 63 12.47 -16.44 6.81
C GLY A 63 13.58 -15.51 6.32
N THR A 64 13.40 -14.81 5.20
CA THR A 64 14.48 -14.02 4.56
C THR A 64 14.54 -12.53 4.94
N ASP A 65 13.71 -12.09 5.89
CA ASP A 65 13.50 -10.67 6.24
C ASP A 65 13.24 -9.81 4.99
N GLY A 66 12.21 -10.16 4.22
CA GLY A 66 11.83 -9.40 3.02
C GLY A 66 12.77 -9.60 1.83
N GLY A 67 13.49 -10.72 1.76
CA GLY A 67 14.49 -11.01 0.74
C GLY A 67 15.88 -10.44 1.03
N ILE A 68 16.11 -9.86 2.22
CA ILE A 68 17.42 -9.26 2.57
C ILE A 68 18.51 -10.34 2.66
N SER A 69 18.20 -11.51 3.20
CA SER A 69 19.18 -12.59 3.38
C SER A 69 19.38 -13.48 2.14
N LEU A 70 18.63 -13.25 1.05
CA LEU A 70 18.76 -14.01 -0.18
C LEU A 70 20.03 -13.63 -0.95
N GLN A 71 20.68 -14.63 -1.53
CA GLN A 71 21.80 -14.43 -2.44
C GLN A 71 21.34 -13.80 -3.77
N PRO A 72 22.22 -13.10 -4.50
CA PRO A 72 21.85 -12.46 -5.77
C PRO A 72 21.19 -13.39 -6.79
N GLU A 73 21.66 -14.64 -6.88
CA GLU A 73 21.13 -15.66 -7.79
C GLU A 73 19.70 -16.07 -7.39
N GLN A 74 19.47 -16.26 -6.09
CA GLN A 74 18.14 -16.58 -5.56
C GLN A 74 17.16 -15.43 -5.76
N LYS A 75 17.62 -14.17 -5.62
CA LYS A 75 16.80 -12.99 -5.93
C LYS A 75 16.39 -12.95 -7.39
N ARG A 76 17.33 -13.21 -8.32
CA ARG A 76 17.02 -13.27 -9.75
C ARG A 76 15.99 -14.35 -10.06
N GLU A 77 16.08 -15.50 -9.40
CA GLU A 77 15.09 -16.57 -9.55
C GLU A 77 13.70 -16.14 -9.07
N VAL A 78 13.60 -15.52 -7.89
CA VAL A 78 12.34 -14.97 -7.36
C VAL A 78 11.79 -13.88 -8.28
N ASP A 79 12.63 -12.96 -8.75
CA ASP A 79 12.24 -11.87 -9.66
C ASP A 79 11.74 -12.41 -11.02
N ALA A 80 12.33 -13.51 -11.51
CA ALA A 80 11.86 -14.20 -12.71
C ALA A 80 10.48 -14.87 -12.52
N LEU A 81 10.25 -15.50 -11.35
CA LEU A 81 8.94 -16.07 -11.00
C LEU A 81 7.88 -14.97 -10.87
N ILE A 82 8.22 -13.83 -10.25
CA ILE A 82 7.35 -12.65 -10.18
C ILE A 82 6.98 -12.18 -11.59
N SER A 83 7.94 -12.10 -12.51
CA SER A 83 7.70 -11.69 -13.90
C SER A 83 6.74 -12.64 -14.65
N GLN A 84 6.83 -13.95 -14.39
CA GLN A 84 5.87 -14.92 -14.93
C GLN A 84 4.46 -14.71 -14.36
N LEU A 85 4.36 -14.41 -13.06
CA LEU A 85 3.09 -14.14 -12.39
C LEU A 85 2.48 -12.81 -12.86
N GLU A 86 3.29 -11.78 -13.12
CA GLU A 86 2.85 -10.53 -13.74
C GLU A 86 2.24 -10.79 -15.12
N ALA A 87 2.83 -11.67 -15.93
CA ALA A 87 2.29 -12.05 -17.24
C ALA A 87 0.93 -12.75 -17.11
N ALA A 88 0.77 -13.65 -16.13
CA ALA A 88 -0.50 -14.28 -15.82
C ALA A 88 -1.56 -13.28 -15.33
N GLY A 89 -1.14 -12.24 -14.60
CA GLY A 89 -2.03 -11.18 -14.12
C GLY A 89 -2.64 -10.31 -15.22
N ARG A 90 -2.01 -10.23 -16.40
CA ARG A 90 -2.55 -9.44 -17.54
C ARG A 90 -3.89 -9.96 -18.06
N SER A 91 -4.15 -11.25 -17.92
CA SER A 91 -5.43 -11.87 -18.30
C SER A 91 -6.41 -12.00 -17.12
N GLN A 92 -6.05 -11.48 -15.93
CA GLN A 92 -6.88 -11.59 -14.75
C GLN A 92 -8.15 -10.74 -14.85
N GLN A 93 -9.29 -11.35 -14.55
CA GLN A 93 -10.59 -10.70 -14.40
C GLN A 93 -11.22 -11.11 -13.07
N PRO A 94 -11.75 -10.16 -12.27
CA PRO A 94 -11.67 -8.71 -12.46
C PRO A 94 -10.22 -8.20 -12.36
N ARG A 95 -9.94 -7.06 -13.01
CA ARG A 95 -8.67 -6.35 -12.89
C ARG A 95 -8.34 -6.07 -11.42
N PRO A 96 -7.05 -6.08 -11.00
CA PRO A 96 -6.67 -5.89 -9.61
C PRO A 96 -7.26 -4.66 -8.92
N MET A 97 -7.42 -3.54 -9.64
CA MET A 97 -8.01 -2.32 -9.08
C MET A 97 -9.53 -2.37 -8.88
N GLN A 98 -10.21 -3.28 -9.55
CA GLN A 98 -11.65 -3.51 -9.43
C GLN A 98 -11.95 -4.73 -8.54
N ASN A 99 -10.92 -5.49 -8.17
CA ASN A 99 -11.06 -6.69 -7.38
C ASN A 99 -11.21 -6.33 -5.89
N PRO A 100 -12.30 -6.76 -5.21
CA PRO A 100 -12.50 -6.50 -3.77
C PRO A 100 -11.35 -7.00 -2.90
N LEU A 101 -10.63 -8.02 -3.37
CA LEU A 101 -9.45 -8.55 -2.70
C LEU A 101 -8.36 -7.48 -2.54
N LEU A 102 -8.33 -6.39 -3.31
CA LEU A 102 -7.33 -5.34 -3.17
C LEU A 102 -7.29 -4.79 -1.73
N PHE A 103 -8.45 -4.65 -1.11
CA PHE A 103 -8.59 -4.14 0.25
C PHE A 103 -8.19 -5.18 1.29
N GLY A 104 -7.40 -4.75 2.26
CA GLY A 104 -6.97 -5.60 3.36
C GLY A 104 -5.61 -5.22 3.91
N ASN A 105 -5.17 -6.01 4.90
CA ASN A 105 -3.87 -5.88 5.52
C ASN A 105 -2.89 -6.87 4.90
N TYR A 106 -1.67 -6.40 4.64
CA TYR A 106 -0.63 -7.23 4.04
C TYR A 106 0.70 -7.11 4.75
N ASN A 107 1.41 -8.23 4.87
CA ASN A 107 2.83 -8.25 5.21
C ASN A 107 3.65 -8.09 3.94
N VAL A 108 4.75 -7.34 4.02
CA VAL A 108 5.72 -7.26 2.93
C VAL A 108 6.65 -8.47 3.03
N ALA A 109 6.37 -9.51 2.26
CA ALA A 109 7.09 -10.78 2.30
C ALA A 109 8.41 -10.73 1.53
N TYR A 110 8.47 -9.93 0.46
CA TYR A 110 9.66 -9.77 -0.37
C TYR A 110 9.74 -8.38 -1.00
N THR A 111 10.96 -7.86 -1.10
CA THR A 111 11.27 -6.67 -1.90
C THR A 111 12.56 -6.84 -2.69
N SER A 112 12.54 -6.41 -3.96
CA SER A 112 13.73 -6.25 -4.79
C SER A 112 13.87 -4.79 -5.23
N SER A 113 15.09 -4.27 -5.25
CA SER A 113 15.38 -2.93 -5.77
C SER A 113 15.53 -3.00 -7.29
N GLY A 114 14.86 -2.09 -8.02
CA GLY A 114 15.15 -1.91 -9.44
C GLY A 114 16.52 -1.23 -9.64
N ASP A 115 17.02 -1.29 -10.88
CA ASP A 115 18.35 -0.79 -11.25
C ASP A 115 18.57 0.70 -10.88
N ASP A 116 17.52 1.50 -10.93
CA ASP A 116 17.57 2.95 -10.65
C ASP A 116 17.30 3.30 -9.18
N GLN A 117 17.07 2.32 -8.30
CA GLN A 117 16.66 2.56 -6.93
C GLN A 117 17.82 2.50 -5.92
N ARG A 118 18.18 3.66 -5.36
CA ARG A 118 19.16 3.75 -4.26
C ARG A 118 18.49 3.44 -2.92
N GLY A 119 18.88 2.31 -2.31
CA GLY A 119 18.45 1.90 -0.96
C GLY A 119 17.29 0.89 -0.96
N GLN A 120 16.81 0.54 0.24
CA GLN A 120 15.77 -0.47 0.44
C GLN A 120 14.37 0.06 0.04
N PRO A 121 13.59 -0.65 -0.80
CA PRO A 121 12.29 -0.17 -1.26
C PRO A 121 11.23 -0.10 -0.18
N ALA A 122 11.24 -1.04 0.76
CA ALA A 122 10.42 -0.98 1.96
C ALA A 122 11.27 -0.61 3.18
N GLY A 123 10.76 0.33 3.99
CA GLY A 123 11.42 0.81 5.21
C GLY A 123 12.61 1.74 5.03
N GLY A 124 13.05 2.01 3.80
CA GLY A 124 14.00 3.10 3.50
C GLY A 124 15.29 3.05 4.31
N ARG A 125 15.71 4.21 4.85
CA ARG A 125 16.98 4.33 5.60
C ARG A 125 16.97 3.55 6.92
N PHE A 126 15.80 3.28 7.51
CA PHE A 126 15.66 2.49 8.74
C PHE A 126 16.10 1.04 8.56
N ARG A 127 16.04 0.51 7.33
CA ARG A 127 16.50 -0.85 6.98
C ARG A 127 17.88 -0.88 6.31
N GLY A 128 18.61 0.23 6.30
CA GLY A 128 20.00 0.29 5.84
C GLY A 128 20.99 -0.40 6.78
N ARG A 129 22.29 -0.47 6.43
CA ARG A 129 23.32 -1.14 7.27
C ARG A 129 23.39 -0.55 8.69
N LEU A 130 23.47 0.78 8.80
CA LEU A 130 23.46 1.48 10.09
C LEU A 130 22.06 1.50 10.73
N GLY A 131 21.01 1.58 9.90
CA GLY A 131 19.62 1.53 10.35
C GLY A 131 19.31 0.25 11.11
N ARG A 132 19.73 -0.92 10.61
CA ARG A 132 19.49 -2.23 11.26
C ARG A 132 20.21 -2.39 12.60
N LEU A 133 21.34 -1.72 12.80
CA LEU A 133 22.05 -1.75 14.08
C LEU A 133 21.26 -1.02 15.17
N LEU A 134 20.64 0.11 14.82
CA LEU A 134 19.89 0.94 15.76
C LEU A 134 18.42 0.52 15.86
N PHE A 135 17.82 0.12 14.74
CA PHE A 135 16.42 -0.22 14.55
C PHE A 135 16.31 -1.66 14.06
N GLN A 136 16.26 -2.59 15.00
CA GLN A 136 16.01 -3.99 14.66
C GLN A 136 14.58 -4.12 14.15
N THR A 137 14.38 -4.26 12.84
CA THR A 137 13.04 -4.34 12.26
C THR A 137 12.37 -5.65 12.68
N THR A 138 11.14 -5.54 13.15
CA THR A 138 10.32 -6.69 13.59
C THR A 138 9.14 -6.96 12.67
N GLY A 139 8.79 -6.02 11.79
CA GLY A 139 7.67 -6.16 10.88
C GLY A 139 7.60 -5.02 9.86
N VAL A 140 7.12 -5.35 8.67
CA VAL A 140 6.88 -4.41 7.57
C VAL A 140 5.54 -4.75 6.96
N PHE A 141 4.63 -3.79 7.00
CA PHE A 141 3.23 -3.98 6.64
C PHE A 141 2.76 -2.88 5.69
N GLN A 142 1.85 -3.25 4.81
CA GLN A 142 1.11 -2.33 3.97
C GLN A 142 -0.36 -2.72 3.98
N SER A 143 -1.25 -1.75 4.12
CA SER A 143 -2.69 -1.97 3.96
C SER A 143 -3.26 -1.02 2.92
N VAL A 144 -4.26 -1.51 2.21
CA VAL A 144 -5.17 -0.69 1.40
C VAL A 144 -6.54 -0.82 2.05
N LEU A 145 -7.06 0.29 2.56
CA LEU A 145 -8.29 0.37 3.34
C LEU A 145 -9.31 1.20 2.55
N GLN A 146 -10.58 0.86 2.73
CA GLN A 146 -11.66 1.65 2.14
C GLN A 146 -11.81 3.01 2.84
N PRO A 147 -12.28 4.05 2.14
CA PRO A 147 -12.59 4.08 0.70
C PRO A 147 -11.35 4.20 -0.20
N ASP A 148 -10.30 4.88 0.25
CA ASP A 148 -9.13 5.25 -0.57
C ASP A 148 -7.87 5.48 0.28
N ILE A 149 -7.71 4.71 1.36
CA ILE A 149 -6.60 4.89 2.31
C ILE A 149 -5.52 3.84 2.06
N ALA A 150 -4.26 4.27 2.01
CA ALA A 150 -3.13 3.36 2.04
C ALA A 150 -2.23 3.69 3.22
N THR A 151 -1.83 2.65 3.95
CA THR A 151 -0.97 2.78 5.14
C THR A 151 0.25 1.89 5.01
N ASN A 152 1.43 2.43 5.30
CA ASN A 152 2.66 1.68 5.45
C ASN A 152 3.12 1.73 6.90
N LYS A 153 3.47 0.59 7.47
CA LYS A 153 3.96 0.51 8.85
C LYS A 153 5.23 -0.32 8.92
N VAL A 154 6.25 0.22 9.57
CA VAL A 154 7.48 -0.51 9.90
C VAL A 154 7.59 -0.54 11.41
N THR A 155 7.60 -1.73 12.00
CA THR A 155 7.82 -1.91 13.44
C THR A 155 9.27 -2.29 13.71
N PHE A 156 9.83 -1.80 14.80
CA PHE A 156 11.23 -2.05 15.15
C PHE A 156 11.43 -2.10 16.67
N LYS A 157 12.60 -2.56 17.09
CA LYS A 157 13.14 -2.37 18.43
C LYS A 157 14.36 -1.46 18.37
N LEU A 158 14.27 -0.30 19.01
CA LEU A 158 15.38 0.64 19.18
C LEU A 158 16.37 0.05 20.19
N PHE A 159 17.63 -0.07 19.78
CA PHE A 159 18.70 -0.78 20.52
C PHE A 159 18.32 -2.22 20.95
N GLY A 160 17.38 -2.86 20.24
CA GLY A 160 16.92 -4.22 20.57
C GLY A 160 15.96 -4.32 21.77
N VAL A 161 15.69 -3.22 22.47
CA VAL A 161 14.87 -3.22 23.70
C VAL A 161 13.58 -2.41 23.56
N LEU A 162 13.65 -1.18 23.08
CA LEU A 162 12.51 -0.28 23.10
C LEU A 162 11.64 -0.47 21.84
N PRO A 163 10.40 -0.96 21.93
CA PRO A 163 9.54 -1.10 20.76
C PRO A 163 9.19 0.26 20.18
N GLY A 164 9.15 0.32 18.85
CA GLY A 164 8.74 1.50 18.12
C GLY A 164 8.16 1.16 16.75
N ALA A 165 7.60 2.16 16.09
CA ALA A 165 7.07 2.03 14.75
C ALA A 165 7.20 3.34 13.95
N VAL A 166 7.40 3.24 12.65
CA VAL A 166 7.18 4.35 11.70
C VAL A 166 5.93 4.03 10.89
N GLY A 167 4.97 4.92 10.93
CA GLY A 167 3.72 4.83 10.20
C GLY A 167 3.61 5.92 9.14
N LEU A 168 3.18 5.56 7.94
CA LEU A 168 2.74 6.50 6.91
C LEU A 168 1.28 6.20 6.59
N ARG A 169 0.48 7.26 6.47
CA ARG A 169 -0.90 7.21 6.02
C ARG A 169 -1.04 8.12 4.81
N GLY A 170 -1.76 7.67 3.80
CA GLY A 170 -1.94 8.43 2.59
C GLY A 170 -3.23 8.08 1.87
N THR A 171 -3.55 8.90 0.88
CA THR A 171 -4.72 8.75 0.02
C THR A 171 -4.33 8.12 -1.31
N VAL A 172 -5.09 7.13 -1.75
CA VAL A 172 -4.93 6.42 -3.02
C VAL A 172 -5.62 7.22 -4.11
N VAL A 173 -4.86 7.66 -5.10
CA VAL A 173 -5.33 8.42 -6.26
C VAL A 173 -5.07 7.56 -7.51
N PRO A 174 -6.10 7.31 -8.35
CA PRO A 174 -5.90 6.59 -9.60
C PRO A 174 -5.00 7.40 -10.55
N VAL A 175 -4.06 6.74 -11.21
CA VAL A 175 -3.24 7.38 -12.24
C VAL A 175 -4.02 7.33 -13.56
N GLN A 176 -4.27 8.48 -14.17
CA GLN A 176 -4.99 8.56 -15.44
C GLN A 176 -4.19 7.91 -16.59
N ALA A 177 -4.93 7.32 -17.53
CA ALA A 177 -4.41 6.88 -18.82
C ALA A 177 -3.51 7.95 -19.47
N GLY A 178 -2.32 7.56 -19.91
CA GLY A 178 -1.35 8.46 -20.58
C GLY A 178 -0.40 9.23 -19.66
N GLN A 179 -0.53 9.16 -18.34
CA GLN A 179 0.50 9.68 -17.43
C GLN A 179 1.71 8.72 -17.39
N PRO A 180 2.95 9.23 -17.50
CA PRO A 180 4.14 8.37 -17.52
C PRO A 180 4.32 7.62 -16.19
N HIS A 181 4.30 6.29 -16.25
CA HIS A 181 4.53 5.40 -15.11
C HIS A 181 5.84 4.62 -15.28
N GLY A 182 6.98 5.27 -15.00
CA GLY A 182 8.27 4.57 -14.89
C GLY A 182 8.69 3.74 -16.11
N ARG A 183 9.64 2.83 -15.91
CA ARG A 183 10.12 1.89 -16.94
C ARG A 183 9.37 0.56 -16.80
N GLY A 184 8.18 0.48 -17.41
CA GLY A 184 7.40 -0.76 -17.44
C GLY A 184 5.96 -0.58 -17.93
N THR A 185 5.42 -1.63 -18.54
CA THR A 185 4.03 -1.71 -19.01
C THR A 185 3.10 -2.15 -17.89
N ALA A 186 2.83 -1.27 -16.93
CA ALA A 186 1.61 -1.41 -16.15
C ALA A 186 0.46 -0.95 -17.05
N GLY A 187 -0.47 -1.87 -17.36
CA GLY A 187 -1.62 -1.57 -18.20
C GLY A 187 -2.41 -0.39 -17.64
N GLU A 188 -3.00 0.39 -18.53
CA GLU A 188 -4.03 1.37 -18.20
C GLU A 188 -5.01 0.79 -17.16
N GLY A 189 -5.06 1.43 -15.99
CA GLY A 189 -6.03 1.10 -14.93
C GLY A 189 -5.52 0.31 -13.73
N ASP A 190 -4.31 -0.27 -13.75
CA ASP A 190 -3.79 -1.07 -12.61
C ASP A 190 -2.76 -0.34 -11.73
N THR A 191 -2.58 0.96 -11.98
CA THR A 191 -1.60 1.81 -11.30
C THR A 191 -2.28 2.82 -10.42
N VAL A 192 -1.82 2.89 -9.17
CA VAL A 192 -2.22 3.94 -8.22
C VAL A 192 -1.03 4.76 -7.77
N ARG A 193 -1.32 6.02 -7.48
CA ARG A 193 -0.44 6.89 -6.74
C ARG A 193 -0.97 7.04 -5.33
N VAL A 194 -0.12 6.83 -4.35
CA VAL A 194 -0.45 7.12 -2.96
C VAL A 194 0.22 8.43 -2.56
N LEU A 195 -0.56 9.37 -2.07
CA LEU A 195 -0.09 10.63 -1.49
C LEU A 195 -0.02 10.47 0.03
N PHE A 196 1.19 10.32 0.57
CA PHE A 196 1.42 10.12 1.99
C PHE A 196 1.60 11.45 2.73
N GLU A 197 0.93 11.55 3.87
CA GLU A 197 1.21 12.55 4.90
C GLU A 197 2.62 12.38 5.51
N PRO A 198 3.11 13.38 6.26
CA PRO A 198 4.32 13.25 7.06
C PRO A 198 4.32 11.98 7.92
N PRO A 199 5.38 11.16 7.90
CA PRO A 199 5.47 9.96 8.72
C PRO A 199 5.32 10.24 10.21
N VAL A 200 4.72 9.29 10.93
CA VAL A 200 4.63 9.29 12.39
C VAL A 200 5.60 8.26 12.95
N LEU A 201 6.64 8.74 13.64
CA LEU A 201 7.51 7.91 14.48
C LEU A 201 6.86 7.74 15.85
N SER A 202 6.73 6.50 16.29
CA SER A 202 6.18 6.11 17.57
C SER A 202 7.23 5.34 18.37
N LEU A 203 7.41 5.68 19.64
CA LEU A 203 8.31 4.99 20.57
C LEU A 203 7.54 4.65 21.85
N GLY A 204 7.59 3.38 22.26
CA GLY A 204 6.81 2.88 23.39
C GLY A 204 5.30 3.06 23.20
N SER A 205 4.58 3.19 24.31
CA SER A 205 3.11 3.29 24.32
C SER A 205 2.56 4.72 24.22
N GLY A 206 3.40 5.76 24.20
CA GLY A 206 2.89 7.13 24.34
C GLY A 206 3.72 8.26 23.74
N LEU A 207 4.82 7.99 23.03
CA LEU A 207 5.60 9.03 22.38
C LEU A 207 5.39 8.97 20.86
N HIS A 208 4.75 9.98 20.30
CA HIS A 208 4.50 10.10 18.87
C HIS A 208 5.06 11.41 18.31
N PHE A 209 5.68 11.32 17.14
CA PHE A 209 6.34 12.42 16.45
C PHE A 209 6.02 12.38 14.97
N ARG A 210 5.41 13.43 14.44
CA ARG A 210 5.42 13.66 12.99
C ARG A 210 6.82 14.10 12.56
N ILE A 211 7.41 13.36 11.63
CA ILE A 211 8.77 13.56 11.14
C ILE A 211 8.73 13.70 9.63
N GLY A 212 9.68 14.47 9.10
CA GLY A 212 9.84 14.66 7.68
C GLY A 212 8.67 15.33 6.94
N PRO A 213 8.84 15.55 5.63
CA PRO A 213 7.76 16.11 4.80
C PRO A 213 6.78 15.04 4.30
N PRO A 214 5.66 15.44 3.66
CA PRO A 214 4.82 14.55 2.85
C PRO A 214 5.61 13.87 1.72
N SER A 215 5.10 12.75 1.20
CA SER A 215 5.74 11.97 0.12
C SER A 215 4.71 11.34 -0.82
N SER A 216 5.13 10.81 -1.97
CA SER A 216 4.26 9.96 -2.79
C SER A 216 4.99 8.74 -3.31
N VAL A 217 4.20 7.71 -3.62
CA VAL A 217 4.67 6.49 -4.25
C VAL A 217 3.69 6.14 -5.36
N GLN A 218 4.21 5.74 -6.52
CA GLN A 218 3.40 5.10 -7.55
C GLN A 218 3.68 3.60 -7.52
N LEU A 219 2.60 2.82 -7.42
CA LEU A 219 2.65 1.37 -7.37
C LEU A 219 1.60 0.82 -8.32
N SER A 220 2.02 -0.07 -9.22
CA SER A 220 1.11 -0.90 -10.01
C SER A 220 0.89 -2.23 -9.31
N THR A 221 -0.34 -2.75 -9.40
CA THR A 221 -0.70 -4.07 -8.88
C THR A 221 -0.94 -5.01 -10.06
N PRO A 222 0.10 -5.70 -10.56
CA PRO A 222 -0.03 -6.51 -11.79
C PRO A 222 -0.74 -7.85 -11.58
N TYR A 223 -0.79 -8.36 -10.35
CA TYR A 223 -1.43 -9.64 -10.00
C TYR A 223 -1.95 -9.61 -8.57
N LEU A 224 -3.10 -10.23 -8.33
CA LEU A 224 -3.75 -10.28 -7.02
C LEU A 224 -4.57 -11.55 -6.86
N ASP A 225 -4.36 -12.34 -5.81
CA ASP A 225 -5.20 -13.48 -5.47
C ASP A 225 -5.60 -13.47 -3.98
N GLU A 226 -6.09 -14.61 -3.48
CA GLU A 226 -6.49 -14.77 -2.07
C GLU A 226 -5.32 -14.73 -1.09
N ARG A 227 -4.10 -15.07 -1.54
CA ARG A 227 -2.89 -15.21 -0.71
C ARG A 227 -1.95 -14.03 -0.84
N VAL A 228 -1.77 -13.54 -2.05
CA VAL A 228 -0.75 -12.55 -2.41
C VAL A 228 -1.29 -11.42 -3.26
N ARG A 229 -0.63 -10.27 -3.11
CA ARG A 229 -0.71 -9.15 -4.02
C ARG A 229 0.69 -8.83 -4.51
N LEU A 230 0.88 -8.71 -5.81
CA LEU A 230 2.12 -8.21 -6.37
C LEU A 230 2.09 -6.70 -6.45
N GLY A 231 3.22 -6.07 -6.19
CA GLY A 231 3.41 -4.64 -6.41
C GLY A 231 4.64 -4.38 -7.26
N ARG A 232 4.54 -3.43 -8.17
CA ARG A 232 5.66 -2.94 -8.95
C ARG A 232 5.74 -1.42 -8.84
N GLY A 233 6.86 -0.94 -8.31
CA GLY A 233 7.15 0.49 -8.19
C GLY A 233 7.55 1.08 -9.54
N SER A 234 7.33 2.38 -9.71
CA SER A 234 7.74 3.11 -10.94
C SER A 234 9.24 3.02 -11.25
N ARG A 235 10.08 2.78 -10.23
CA ARG A 235 11.54 2.60 -10.37
C ARG A 235 11.98 1.15 -10.57
N GLY A 236 11.05 0.26 -10.90
CA GLY A 236 11.32 -1.16 -11.14
C GLY A 236 11.47 -2.00 -9.88
N SER A 237 11.19 -1.46 -8.69
CA SER A 237 11.14 -2.28 -7.47
C SER A 237 9.98 -3.26 -7.51
N LEU A 238 10.24 -4.47 -7.05
CA LEU A 238 9.26 -5.55 -6.96
C LEU A 238 8.87 -5.78 -5.51
N PHE A 239 7.60 -6.07 -5.29
CA PHE A 239 7.03 -6.32 -3.98
C PHE A 239 6.13 -7.55 -4.02
N VAL A 240 6.28 -8.43 -3.04
CA VAL A 240 5.31 -9.50 -2.76
C VAL A 240 4.65 -9.21 -1.42
N PHE A 241 3.34 -9.01 -1.44
CA PHE A 241 2.54 -8.76 -0.26
C PHE A 241 1.74 -10.02 0.07
N THR A 242 1.80 -10.51 1.31
CA THR A 242 0.97 -11.65 1.78
C THR A 242 -0.20 -11.14 2.60
N ARG A 243 -1.41 -11.62 2.35
CA ARG A 243 -2.62 -11.17 3.04
C ARG A 243 -2.66 -11.68 4.49
N GLY A 244 -3.11 -10.82 5.40
CA GLY A 244 -3.49 -11.14 6.78
C GLY A 244 -2.32 -11.44 7.73
N GLY A 245 -2.54 -12.31 8.71
CA GLY A 245 -1.50 -12.79 9.62
C GLY A 245 -1.02 -11.73 10.61
N ALA A 246 0.28 -11.43 10.63
CA ALA A 246 0.83 -10.40 11.52
C ALA A 246 0.31 -8.99 11.19
N ALA A 247 -0.04 -8.73 9.92
CA ALA A 247 -0.60 -7.46 9.47
C ALA A 247 -1.97 -7.15 10.10
N ASP A 248 -2.82 -8.16 10.33
CA ASP A 248 -4.14 -7.96 10.97
C ASP A 248 -4.02 -7.55 12.44
N LYS A 249 -2.95 -8.00 13.11
CA LYS A 249 -2.65 -7.64 14.50
C LYS A 249 -1.84 -6.36 14.62
N ALA A 250 -1.41 -5.79 13.50
CA ALA A 250 -0.53 -4.63 13.48
C ALA A 250 -1.28 -3.29 13.67
N GLY A 251 -2.61 -3.28 13.78
CA GLY A 251 -3.41 -2.06 13.98
C GLY A 251 -3.21 -1.06 12.85
N MET A 252 -3.36 -1.54 11.61
CA MET A 252 -3.05 -0.79 10.39
C MET A 252 -4.02 0.37 10.14
N ASP A 253 -5.25 0.26 10.60
CA ASP A 253 -6.29 1.29 10.61
C ASP A 253 -5.87 2.54 11.40
N GLN A 254 -5.12 2.36 12.48
CA GLN A 254 -4.65 3.43 13.36
C GLN A 254 -3.35 4.10 12.89
N VAL A 255 -2.71 3.59 11.84
CA VAL A 255 -1.41 4.08 11.40
C VAL A 255 -1.49 5.52 10.90
N GLY A 256 -0.59 6.37 11.42
CA GLY A 256 -0.41 7.75 10.96
C GLY A 256 -1.43 8.76 11.47
N ILE A 257 -2.45 8.32 12.23
CA ILE A 257 -3.48 9.19 12.79
C ILE A 257 -2.96 9.97 14.01
N GLN A 258 -1.97 9.43 14.72
CA GLN A 258 -1.51 10.00 15.98
C GLN A 258 -0.91 11.39 15.79
N PRO A 259 -1.36 12.41 16.56
CA PRO A 259 -0.71 13.71 16.59
C PRO A 259 0.61 13.62 17.35
N SER A 260 1.50 14.59 17.10
CA SER A 260 2.70 14.75 17.93
C SER A 260 2.29 15.04 19.38
N THR A 261 2.71 14.17 20.29
CA THR A 261 2.40 14.34 21.73
C THR A 261 3.24 15.45 22.33
N LYS A 262 2.64 16.32 23.17
CA LYS A 262 3.39 17.37 23.89
C LYS A 262 4.52 16.80 24.73
N SER A 263 4.26 15.69 25.42
CA SER A 263 5.25 14.92 26.19
C SER A 263 6.38 14.39 25.31
N GLY A 264 6.06 13.82 24.15
CA GLY A 264 7.04 13.41 23.15
C GLY A 264 7.95 14.56 22.75
N VAL A 265 7.37 15.67 22.28
CA VAL A 265 8.13 16.85 21.86
C VAL A 265 9.03 17.36 23.01
N ALA A 266 8.48 17.51 24.21
CA ALA A 266 9.24 17.95 25.38
C ALA A 266 10.42 16.99 25.69
N TRP A 267 10.19 15.68 25.65
CA TRP A 267 11.23 14.68 25.90
C TRP A 267 12.32 14.72 24.84
N LEU A 268 11.95 14.82 23.57
CA LEU A 268 12.91 14.91 22.47
C LEU A 268 13.74 16.20 22.54
N THR A 269 13.10 17.33 22.83
CA THR A 269 13.79 18.62 23.03
C THR A 269 14.74 18.53 24.23
N ALA A 270 14.30 17.97 25.36
CA ALA A 270 15.14 17.77 26.53
C ALA A 270 16.34 16.85 26.23
N ALA A 271 16.13 15.76 25.49
CA ALA A 271 17.21 14.86 25.08
C ALA A 271 18.24 15.56 24.20
N LEU A 272 17.80 16.33 23.19
CA LEU A 272 18.70 17.09 22.32
C LEU A 272 19.47 18.18 23.08
N LEU A 273 18.79 18.94 23.95
CA LEU A 273 19.43 19.94 24.82
C LEU A 273 20.43 19.29 25.77
N GLY A 274 20.10 18.12 26.33
CA GLY A 274 20.99 17.33 27.17
C GLY A 274 22.25 16.87 26.43
N MET A 275 22.12 16.41 25.18
CA MET A 275 23.27 16.06 24.33
C MET A 275 24.15 17.29 24.03
N LEU A 276 23.55 18.45 23.75
CA LEU A 276 24.28 19.69 23.51
C LEU A 276 25.04 20.14 24.77
N ALA A 277 24.37 20.19 25.91
CA ALA A 277 24.95 20.58 27.20
C ALA A 277 26.02 19.59 27.68
N GLY A 278 25.78 18.28 27.55
CA GLY A 278 26.74 17.23 27.89
C GLY A 278 27.98 17.28 27.00
N GLY A 279 27.80 17.47 25.69
CA GLY A 279 28.91 17.70 24.75
C GLY A 279 29.70 18.97 25.11
N TRP A 280 29.02 20.05 25.48
CA TRP A 280 29.68 21.28 25.95
C TRP A 280 30.50 21.07 27.22
N GLY A 281 29.94 20.37 28.22
CA GLY A 281 30.65 20.03 29.45
C GLY A 281 31.91 19.22 29.15
N LEU A 282 31.82 18.17 28.33
CA LEU A 282 32.98 17.39 27.90
C LEU A 282 34.03 18.24 27.17
N TRP A 283 33.58 19.13 26.28
CA TRP A 283 34.47 20.04 25.54
C TRP A 283 35.23 21.00 26.45
N SER A 284 34.56 21.53 27.48
CA SER A 284 35.12 22.51 28.43
C SER A 284 36.23 21.94 29.33
N THR A 285 36.35 20.62 29.46
CA THR A 285 37.41 19.99 30.29
C THR A 285 38.82 20.21 29.74
N GLY A 286 38.97 20.60 28.47
CA GLY A 286 40.26 20.80 27.82
C GLY A 286 41.00 19.52 27.42
N LEU A 287 40.56 18.34 27.90
CA LEU A 287 41.15 17.04 27.58
C LEU A 287 40.81 16.64 26.14
N LEU A 288 41.82 16.20 25.37
CA LEU A 288 41.65 15.82 23.96
C LEU A 288 40.61 14.69 23.80
N ALA A 289 40.68 13.65 24.64
CA ALA A 289 39.74 12.53 24.61
C ALA A 289 38.29 12.99 24.86
N ALA A 290 38.07 13.90 25.82
CA ALA A 290 36.75 14.43 26.12
C ALA A 290 36.20 15.30 24.96
N ARG A 291 37.07 16.07 24.28
CA ARG A 291 36.69 16.84 23.09
C ARG A 291 36.28 15.95 21.91
N LEU A 292 36.96 14.83 21.69
CA LEU A 292 36.58 13.85 20.67
C LEU A 292 35.22 13.21 20.98
N LEU A 293 34.97 12.89 22.26
CA LEU A 293 33.66 12.38 22.70
C LEU A 293 32.56 13.44 22.52
N ALA A 294 32.82 14.70 22.89
CA ALA A 294 31.90 15.81 22.67
C ALA A 294 31.52 15.96 21.19
N GLY A 295 32.53 15.96 20.30
CA GLY A 295 32.32 16.01 18.85
C GLY A 295 31.46 14.84 18.36
N SER A 296 31.66 13.65 18.90
CA SER A 296 30.87 12.46 18.57
C SER A 296 29.41 12.59 19.03
N VAL A 297 29.17 13.09 20.24
CA VAL A 297 27.82 13.33 20.78
C VAL A 297 27.08 14.36 19.92
N TRP A 298 27.71 15.48 19.57
CA TRP A 298 27.10 16.49 18.71
C TRP A 298 26.86 15.98 17.29
N LEU A 299 27.76 15.17 16.73
CA LEU A 299 27.54 14.53 15.43
C LEU A 299 26.30 13.63 15.46
N VAL A 300 26.13 12.81 16.52
CA VAL A 300 24.95 11.98 16.68
C VAL A 300 23.68 12.84 16.82
N ALA A 301 23.72 13.91 17.61
CA ALA A 301 22.59 14.83 17.75
C ALA A 301 22.21 15.49 16.41
N ALA A 302 23.20 15.93 15.63
CA ALA A 302 22.99 16.52 14.31
C ALA A 302 22.40 15.49 13.32
N LEU A 303 22.90 14.25 13.33
CA LEU A 303 22.35 13.17 12.51
C LEU A 303 20.92 12.81 12.90
N LEU A 304 20.58 12.76 14.20
CA LEU A 304 19.21 12.55 14.67
C LEU A 304 18.30 13.69 14.20
N LEU A 305 18.72 14.95 14.34
CA LEU A 305 17.96 16.09 13.86
C LEU A 305 17.74 16.03 12.34
N ALA A 306 18.77 15.66 11.57
CA ALA A 306 18.65 15.49 10.13
C ALA A 306 17.66 14.37 9.75
N VAL A 307 17.66 13.24 10.47
CA VAL A 307 16.69 12.15 10.26
C VAL A 307 15.27 12.60 10.58
N LEU A 308 15.06 13.33 11.68
CA LEU A 308 13.76 13.88 12.06
C LEU A 308 13.24 14.89 11.02
N GLN A 309 14.12 15.73 10.48
CA GLN A 309 13.78 16.71 9.44
C GLN A 309 13.51 16.06 8.08
N GLN A 310 14.21 14.97 7.72
CA GLN A 310 14.08 14.31 6.42
C GLN A 310 13.04 13.17 6.41
N GLY A 311 12.65 12.64 7.57
CA GLY A 311 11.67 11.56 7.72
C GLY A 311 12.17 10.17 7.29
N GLY A 312 13.47 10.00 7.03
CA GLY A 312 14.07 8.72 6.64
C GLY A 312 13.71 8.22 5.22
N ILE A 313 13.03 9.04 4.41
CA ILE A 313 12.62 8.73 3.04
C ILE A 313 13.71 9.19 2.05
N VAL A 314 14.08 8.34 1.09
CA VAL A 314 14.93 8.74 -0.05
C VAL A 314 14.03 9.39 -1.09
N ARG A 315 14.24 10.68 -1.34
CA ARG A 315 13.43 11.50 -2.25
C ARG A 315 14.21 11.82 -3.52
N ASP A 316 13.51 11.85 -4.64
CA ASP A 316 13.95 12.55 -5.86
C ASP A 316 13.28 13.94 -5.88
N ASP A 317 14.01 14.98 -6.27
CA ASP A 317 13.56 16.38 -6.15
C ASP A 317 12.30 16.67 -7.00
N ASP A 318 12.13 15.96 -8.11
CA ASP A 318 10.96 16.07 -8.99
C ASP A 318 9.67 15.56 -8.34
N ASP A 319 9.77 14.54 -7.48
CA ASP A 319 8.61 14.02 -6.75
C ASP A 319 8.12 15.02 -5.70
N ILE A 320 9.03 15.82 -5.11
CA ILE A 320 8.66 16.83 -4.10
C ILE A 320 7.77 17.91 -4.71
N LYS A 321 8.17 18.47 -5.85
CA LYS A 321 7.41 19.53 -6.53
C LYS A 321 6.01 19.03 -6.95
N ARG A 322 5.96 17.85 -7.56
CA ARG A 322 4.70 17.23 -7.99
C ARG A 322 3.76 16.92 -6.81
N VAL A 323 4.30 16.41 -5.70
CA VAL A 323 3.51 16.15 -4.49
C VAL A 323 2.95 17.45 -3.92
N GLN A 324 3.75 18.52 -3.86
CA GLN A 324 3.30 19.80 -3.34
C GLN A 324 2.21 20.41 -4.22
N GLU A 325 2.37 20.39 -5.54
CA GLU A 325 1.38 20.88 -6.50
C GLU A 325 0.07 20.10 -6.40
N MET A 326 0.12 18.76 -6.41
CA MET A 326 -1.08 17.93 -6.30
C MET A 326 -1.76 18.07 -4.94
N THR A 327 -1.00 18.15 -3.85
CA THR A 327 -1.56 18.36 -2.51
C THR A 327 -2.31 19.70 -2.44
N ARG A 328 -1.76 20.75 -3.06
CA ARG A 328 -2.44 22.05 -3.17
C ARG A 328 -3.72 21.95 -3.99
N GLN A 329 -3.67 21.28 -5.14
CA GLN A 329 -4.85 21.06 -5.99
C GLN A 329 -5.93 20.27 -5.25
N GLN A 330 -5.57 19.21 -4.54
CA GLN A 330 -6.52 18.39 -3.78
C GLN A 330 -7.12 19.18 -2.61
N GLN A 331 -6.32 19.96 -1.88
CA GLN A 331 -6.83 20.85 -0.84
C GLN A 331 -7.77 21.92 -1.40
N GLN A 332 -7.48 22.45 -2.58
CA GLN A 332 -8.34 23.41 -3.26
C GLN A 332 -9.67 22.75 -3.66
N GLN A 333 -9.65 21.58 -4.29
CA GLN A 333 -10.85 20.82 -4.66
C GLN A 333 -11.70 20.48 -3.42
N GLN A 334 -11.08 20.06 -2.32
CA GLN A 334 -11.79 19.79 -1.07
C GLN A 334 -12.44 21.05 -0.49
N ARG A 335 -11.77 22.21 -0.56
CA ARG A 335 -12.34 23.49 -0.11
C ARG A 335 -13.51 23.93 -0.99
N GLU A 336 -13.39 23.78 -2.30
CA GLU A 336 -14.46 24.08 -3.26
C GLU A 336 -15.68 23.17 -3.04
N ALA A 337 -15.45 21.86 -2.87
CA ALA A 337 -16.51 20.91 -2.55
C ALA A 337 -17.20 21.21 -1.20
N ALA A 338 -16.42 21.54 -0.15
CA ALA A 338 -16.96 21.91 1.14
C ALA A 338 -17.77 23.22 1.08
N ALA A 339 -17.31 24.20 0.31
CA ALA A 339 -18.04 25.46 0.09
C ALA A 339 -19.35 25.22 -0.68
N ALA A 340 -19.33 24.39 -1.72
CA ALA A 340 -20.51 23.99 -2.48
C ALA A 340 -21.53 23.24 -1.61
N ALA A 341 -21.07 22.29 -0.78
CA ALA A 341 -21.93 21.57 0.16
C ALA A 341 -22.57 22.52 1.19
N LYS A 342 -21.81 23.48 1.71
CA LYS A 342 -22.34 24.50 2.63
C LYS A 342 -23.37 25.41 1.97
N ALA A 343 -23.13 25.81 0.71
CA ALA A 343 -24.09 26.62 -0.06
C ALA A 343 -25.39 25.84 -0.34
N ALA A 344 -25.29 24.57 -0.73
CA ALA A 344 -26.46 23.71 -0.93
C ALA A 344 -27.27 23.51 0.36
N ALA A 345 -26.61 23.30 1.50
CA ALA A 345 -27.27 23.19 2.80
C ALA A 345 -27.99 24.50 3.19
N ALA A 346 -27.39 25.66 2.91
CA ALA A 346 -28.03 26.96 3.17
C ALA A 346 -29.27 27.19 2.29
N GLN A 347 -29.22 26.81 1.01
CA GLN A 347 -30.37 26.89 0.11
C GLN A 347 -31.51 25.96 0.55
N GLN A 348 -31.21 24.74 0.99
CA GLN A 348 -32.21 23.83 1.54
C GLN A 348 -32.86 24.38 2.81
N ALA A 349 -32.08 25.00 3.71
CA ALA A 349 -32.61 25.63 4.91
C ALA A 349 -33.55 26.81 4.59
N GLN A 350 -33.19 27.64 3.60
CA GLN A 350 -34.04 28.75 3.14
C GLN A 350 -35.34 28.25 2.49
N ALA A 351 -35.26 27.21 1.66
CA ALA A 351 -36.44 26.60 1.04
C ALA A 351 -37.39 26.00 2.09
N ALA A 352 -36.84 25.32 3.11
CA ALA A 352 -37.64 24.78 4.22
C ALA A 352 -38.31 25.88 5.05
N ALA A 353 -37.62 27.00 5.32
CA ALA A 353 -38.20 28.14 6.01
C ALA A 353 -39.34 28.79 5.20
N GLY A 354 -39.17 28.97 3.88
CA GLY A 354 -40.22 29.49 3.01
C GLY A 354 -41.45 28.58 2.93
N GLN A 355 -41.26 27.25 2.92
CA GLN A 355 -42.38 26.30 2.97
C GLN A 355 -43.13 26.35 4.30
N ALA A 356 -42.43 26.53 5.42
CA ALA A 356 -43.04 26.70 6.74
C ALA A 356 -43.90 27.97 6.83
N GLU A 357 -43.45 29.07 6.21
CA GLU A 357 -44.19 30.34 6.16
C GLU A 357 -45.46 30.24 5.29
N VAL A 358 -45.38 29.57 4.13
CA VAL A 358 -46.55 29.33 3.26
C VAL A 358 -47.56 28.39 3.92
N THR A 359 -47.11 27.36 4.65
CA THR A 359 -48.00 26.47 5.41
C THR A 359 -48.65 27.19 6.59
N ALA A 360 -47.93 28.06 7.29
CA ALA A 360 -48.50 28.90 8.35
C ALA A 360 -49.55 29.90 7.80
N ALA A 361 -49.26 30.55 6.68
CA ALA A 361 -50.19 31.50 6.05
C ALA A 361 -51.46 30.81 5.53
N SER A 362 -51.35 29.63 4.91
CA SER A 362 -52.52 28.86 4.44
C SER A 362 -53.38 28.31 5.59
N ALA A 363 -52.77 27.94 6.72
CA ALA A 363 -53.50 27.57 7.93
C ALA A 363 -54.30 28.74 8.53
N ALA A 364 -53.73 29.96 8.54
CA ALA A 364 -54.39 31.17 9.02
C ALA A 364 -55.56 31.62 8.13
N VAL A 365 -55.44 31.48 6.80
CA VAL A 365 -56.54 31.76 5.86
C VAL A 365 -57.67 30.74 6.03
N SER A 366 -57.34 29.47 6.28
CA SER A 366 -58.34 28.41 6.47
C SER A 366 -59.10 28.56 7.80
N SER A 367 -58.46 29.04 8.87
CA SER A 367 -59.13 29.30 10.14
C SER A 367 -60.03 30.54 10.10
N ALA A 368 -59.66 31.56 9.33
CA ALA A 368 -60.49 32.75 9.12
C ALA A 368 -61.74 32.47 8.27
N ALA A 369 -61.71 31.47 7.39
CA ALA A 369 -62.87 31.05 6.60
C ALA A 369 -63.85 30.13 7.37
N ALA A 370 -63.45 29.61 8.53
CA ALA A 370 -64.24 28.70 9.35
C ALA A 370 -64.93 29.39 10.56
N ALA A 371 -64.60 30.66 10.81
CA ALA A 371 -65.24 31.54 11.80
C ALA A 371 -66.24 32.47 11.10
#